data_AF-Q0QG39-F1
#
_entry.id   AF-Q0QG39-F1
#
_cell.length_a   1.000
_cell.length_b   1.000
_cell.length_c   1.000
_cell.angle_alpha   90.00
_cell.angle_beta   90.00
_cell.angle_gamma   90.00
#
_symmetry.space_group_name_H-M   'P 1'
#
loop_
_entity.id
_entity.type
_entity.pdbx_description
1 polymer ?
#
loop_
_entity_poly.entity_id
_entity_poly.type
_entity_poly.pdbx_seq_one_letter_code
_entity_poly.pdbx_strand_id
1 'polypeptide(L)'
;RDRKRRLLAEKYELRGKLYKAVCRDPDLPLDMREKFRYKLSKLPRNSSMTRLRNRCIFTGRSRAVYKKFRMSRIVFRTLANKGELTGVK
;
A
#
# COMPACT_ATOMS: atom_id res chain seq x y z
N ARG A 1 -1.33 -2.12 -13.89
CA ARG A 1 -1.54 -0.80 -13.20
C ARG A 1 -1.12 -0.84 -11.73
N ASP A 2 -1.67 -1.76 -10.93
CA ASP A 2 -1.41 -1.85 -9.48
C ASP A 2 0.06 -2.19 -9.14
N ARG A 3 0.68 -3.11 -9.90
CA ARG A 3 2.14 -3.41 -9.81
C ARG A 3 3.01 -2.15 -9.94
N LYS A 4 2.75 -1.32 -10.96
CA LYS A 4 3.49 -0.06 -11.17
C LYS A 4 3.35 0.89 -9.96
N ARG A 5 2.19 0.93 -9.30
CA ARG A 5 1.99 1.74 -8.09
C ARG A 5 2.76 1.20 -6.89
N ARG A 6 2.82 -0.12 -6.70
CA ARG A 6 3.61 -0.73 -5.61
C ARG A 6 5.09 -0.38 -5.73
N LEU A 7 5.66 -0.56 -6.92
CA LEU A 7 7.06 -0.22 -7.21
C LEU A 7 7.35 1.27 -6.96
N LEU A 8 6.42 2.14 -7.36
CA LEU A 8 6.55 3.58 -7.14
C LEU A 8 6.44 3.93 -5.65
N ALA A 9 5.52 3.28 -4.92
CA ALA A 9 5.34 3.52 -3.49
C ALA A 9 6.57 3.10 -2.69
N GLU A 10 7.14 1.95 -3.01
CA GLU A 10 8.40 1.45 -2.44
C GLU A 10 9.56 2.43 -2.71
N LYS A 11 9.73 2.87 -3.96
CA LYS A 11 10.78 3.83 -4.35
C LYS A 11 10.75 5.13 -3.53
N TYR A 12 9.55 5.62 -3.18
CA TYR A 12 9.38 6.89 -2.47
C TYR A 12 8.97 6.75 -0.99
N GLU A 13 8.98 5.53 -0.45
CA GLU A 13 8.47 5.27 0.89
C GLU A 13 9.27 6.05 1.94
N LEU A 14 10.59 5.93 1.91
CA LEU A 14 11.49 6.59 2.87
C LEU A 14 11.36 8.11 2.79
N ARG A 15 11.49 8.68 1.58
CA ARG A 15 11.35 10.13 1.36
C ARG A 15 9.98 10.65 1.82
N GLY A 16 8.91 9.93 1.51
CA GLY A 16 7.56 10.30 1.93
C GLY A 16 7.35 10.25 3.44
N LYS A 17 7.95 9.28 4.14
CA LYS A 17 7.91 9.20 5.61
C LYS A 17 8.69 10.35 6.25
N LEU A 18 9.91 10.61 5.78
CA LEU A 18 10.76 11.69 6.29
C LEU A 18 10.09 13.06 6.14
N TYR A 19 9.57 13.37 4.95
CA TYR A 19 8.91 14.66 4.72
C TYR A 19 7.65 14.82 5.59
N LYS A 20 6.88 13.75 5.77
CA LYS A 20 5.70 13.77 6.66
C LYS A 20 6.08 13.92 8.13
N ALA A 21 7.18 13.33 8.57
CA ALA A 21 7.67 13.49 9.94
C ALA A 21 8.02 14.96 10.22
N VAL A 22 8.83 15.58 9.35
CA VAL A 22 9.19 17.00 9.45
C VAL A 22 7.95 17.91 9.42
N CYS A 23 6.95 17.60 8.60
CA CYS A 23 5.73 18.41 8.54
C CYS A 23 4.84 18.31 9.78
N ARG A 24 4.95 17.24 10.58
CA ARG A 24 4.14 17.00 11.79
C ARG A 24 4.79 17.53 13.06
N ASP A 25 6.10 17.70 13.05
CA ASP A 25 6.85 18.20 14.20
C ASP A 25 6.43 19.64 14.52
N PRO A 26 5.94 19.93 15.74
CA PRO A 26 5.56 21.28 16.14
C PRO A 26 6.77 22.18 16.46
N ASP A 27 7.91 21.60 16.85
CA ASP A 27 9.08 22.31 17.35
C ASP A 27 9.91 22.93 16.21
N LEU A 28 9.72 22.42 15.00
CA LEU A 28 10.42 22.92 13.82
C LEU A 28 9.85 24.27 13.34
N PRO A 29 10.72 25.19 12.86
CA PRO A 29 10.29 26.47 12.30
C PRO A 29 9.26 26.30 11.19
N LEU A 30 8.29 27.24 11.12
CA LEU A 30 7.22 27.23 10.12
C LEU A 30 7.77 27.12 8.70
N ASP A 31 8.75 27.94 8.34
CA ASP A 31 9.38 27.97 7.02
C ASP A 31 9.95 26.61 6.60
N MET A 32 10.55 25.87 7.54
CA MET A 32 11.07 24.54 7.28
C MET A 32 9.91 23.58 6.98
N ARG A 33 8.85 23.61 7.80
CA ARG A 33 7.67 22.77 7.61
C ARG A 33 6.99 23.05 6.27
N GLU A 34 6.88 24.31 5.86
CA GLU A 34 6.31 24.71 4.57
C GLU A 34 7.15 24.23 3.38
N LYS A 35 8.48 24.36 3.46
CA LYS A 35 9.40 23.82 2.44
C LYS A 35 9.20 22.31 2.27
N PHE A 36 9.04 21.56 3.36
CA PHE A 36 8.79 20.12 3.28
C PHE A 36 7.36 19.76 2.84
N ARG A 37 6.35 20.56 3.17
CA ARG A 37 4.99 20.42 2.61
C ARG A 37 4.99 20.58 1.09
N TYR A 38 5.74 21.56 0.58
CA TYR A 38 5.91 21.76 -0.86
C TYR A 38 6.69 20.62 -1.53
N LYS A 39 7.75 20.09 -0.89
CA LYS A 39 8.44 18.88 -1.38
C LYS A 39 7.53 17.65 -1.38
N LEU A 40 6.65 17.51 -0.38
CA LEU A 40 5.69 16.43 -0.27
C LEU A 40 4.63 16.50 -1.38
N SER A 41 4.15 17.70 -1.73
CA SER A 41 3.17 17.89 -2.81
C SER A 41 3.75 17.59 -4.21
N LYS A 42 5.06 17.80 -4.41
CA LYS A 42 5.78 17.44 -5.64
C LYS A 42 5.93 15.94 -5.86
N LEU A 43 5.75 15.10 -4.84
CA LEU A 43 5.88 13.65 -5.03
C LEU A 43 4.75 13.12 -5.94
N PRO A 44 5.03 12.10 -6.77
CA PRO A 44 4.02 11.52 -7.63
C PRO A 44 2.82 11.01 -6.83
N ARG A 45 1.60 11.47 -7.12
CA ARG A 45 0.39 11.10 -6.35
C ARG A 45 0.20 9.58 -6.18
N ASN A 46 0.62 8.79 -7.17
CA ASN A 46 0.51 7.33 -7.16
C ASN A 46 1.55 6.60 -6.29
N SER A 47 2.54 7.29 -5.73
CA SER A 47 3.49 6.71 -4.76
C SER A 47 2.91 6.60 -3.35
N SER A 48 1.74 7.20 -3.08
CA SER A 48 1.11 7.08 -1.77
C SER A 48 0.65 5.66 -1.48
N MET A 49 1.09 5.12 -0.33
CA MET A 49 0.66 3.81 0.19
C MET A 49 -0.87 3.67 0.29
N THR A 50 -1.59 4.77 0.58
CA THR A 50 -3.06 4.79 0.67
C THR A 50 -3.75 4.43 -0.65
N ARG A 51 -3.06 4.55 -1.79
CA ARG A 51 -3.61 4.23 -3.12
C ARG A 51 -3.36 2.78 -3.55
N LEU A 52 -2.58 2.04 -2.78
CA LEU A 52 -2.38 0.62 -3.02
C LEU A 52 -3.64 -0.14 -2.59
N ARG A 53 -4.06 -1.11 -3.41
CA ARG A 53 -5.21 -1.96 -3.09
C ARG A 53 -4.76 -3.40 -3.00
N ASN A 54 -5.21 -4.10 -1.96
CA ASN A 54 -4.99 -5.54 -1.86
C ASN A 54 -5.82 -6.24 -2.93
N ARG A 55 -5.15 -6.97 -3.82
CA ARG A 55 -5.76 -7.74 -4.91
C ARG A 55 -5.42 -9.21 -4.73
N CYS A 56 -6.32 -10.06 -5.19
CA CYS A 56 -6.04 -11.49 -5.32
C CYS A 56 -4.84 -11.70 -6.24
N ILE A 57 -3.88 -12.53 -5.84
CA ILE A 57 -2.70 -12.84 -6.66
C ILE A 57 -3.10 -13.67 -7.90
N PHE A 58 -3.99 -14.65 -7.72
CA PHE A 58 -4.41 -15.56 -8.80
C PHE A 58 -5.29 -14.90 -9.85
N THR A 59 -6.31 -14.13 -9.41
CA THR A 59 -7.37 -13.61 -10.30
C THR A 59 -7.37 -12.10 -10.44
N GLY A 60 -6.57 -11.37 -9.67
CA GLY A 60 -6.57 -9.90 -9.67
C GLY A 60 -7.82 -9.23 -9.06
N ARG A 61 -8.78 -10.02 -8.52
CA ARG A 61 -10.02 -9.53 -7.89
C ARG A 61 -9.71 -8.49 -6.82
N SER A 62 -10.42 -7.37 -6.84
CA SER A 62 -10.14 -6.17 -6.05
C SER A 62 -10.86 -6.10 -4.69
N ARG A 63 -11.82 -6.99 -4.45
CA ARG A 63 -12.70 -7.02 -3.27
C ARG A 63 -12.75 -8.43 -2.70
N ALA A 64 -13.05 -8.52 -1.40
CA ALA A 64 -13.12 -9.78 -0.65
C ALA A 64 -11.83 -10.62 -0.83
N VAL A 65 -10.69 -10.00 -0.50
CA VAL A 65 -9.36 -10.62 -0.51
C VAL A 65 -8.89 -10.78 0.92
N TYR A 66 -8.58 -12.00 1.33
CA TYR A 66 -8.05 -12.26 2.67
C TYR A 66 -6.59 -11.80 2.73
N LYS A 67 -6.25 -10.94 3.71
CA LYS A 67 -4.91 -10.33 3.82
C LYS A 67 -3.80 -11.38 4.03
N LYS A 68 -4.06 -12.39 4.87
CA LYS A 68 -3.11 -13.47 5.20
C LYS A 68 -2.76 -14.31 3.97
N PHE A 69 -3.79 -14.76 3.26
CA PHE A 69 -3.64 -15.65 2.11
C PHE A 69 -3.38 -14.92 0.79
N ARG A 70 -3.65 -13.61 0.71
CA ARG A 70 -3.60 -12.79 -0.51
C ARG A 70 -4.46 -13.36 -1.66
N MET A 71 -5.50 -14.10 -1.31
CA MET A 71 -6.44 -14.76 -2.22
C MET A 71 -7.84 -14.16 -2.11
N SER A 72 -8.57 -14.16 -3.22
CA SER A 72 -10.00 -13.86 -3.22
C SER A 72 -10.79 -14.94 -2.52
N ARG A 73 -11.96 -14.59 -1.98
CA ARG A 73 -12.90 -15.56 -1.37
C ARG A 73 -13.25 -16.76 -2.26
N ILE A 74 -13.28 -16.57 -3.58
CA ILE A 74 -13.67 -17.62 -4.54
C ILE A 74 -12.54 -18.65 -4.64
N VAL A 75 -11.33 -18.18 -4.94
CA VAL A 75 -10.13 -19.03 -5.03
C VAL A 75 -9.85 -19.73 -3.71
N PHE A 76 -9.99 -19.00 -2.60
CA PHE A 76 -9.85 -19.57 -1.26
C PHE A 76 -10.80 -20.74 -1.03
N ARG A 77 -12.10 -20.57 -1.36
CA ARG A 77 -13.10 -21.64 -1.22
C ARG A 77 -12.79 -22.83 -2.13
N THR A 78 -12.39 -22.60 -3.37
CA THR A 78 -12.06 -23.70 -4.29
C THR A 78 -10.84 -24.49 -3.83
N LEU A 79 -9.81 -23.82 -3.29
CA LEU A 79 -8.61 -24.51 -2.78
C LEU A 79 -8.87 -25.21 -1.45
N ALA A 80 -9.69 -24.61 -0.58
CA ALA A 80 -10.14 -25.23 0.66
C ALA A 80 -10.90 -26.54 0.37
N ASN A 81 -11.87 -26.50 -0.54
CA ASN A 81 -12.66 -27.68 -0.91
C ASN A 81 -11.81 -28.79 -1.56
N LYS A 82 -10.69 -28.43 -2.20
CA LYS A 82 -9.73 -29.40 -2.76
C LYS A 82 -8.77 -29.96 -1.72
N GLY A 83 -8.76 -29.44 -0.49
CA GLY A 83 -7.79 -29.82 0.55
C GLY A 83 -6.38 -29.27 0.32
N GLU A 84 -6.18 -28.32 -0.60
CA GLU A 84 -4.87 -27.73 -0.89
C GLU A 84 -4.44 -26.69 0.17
N LEU A 85 -5.36 -26.29 1.06
CA LEU A 85 -5.08 -25.35 2.14
C LEU A 85 -4.90 -26.10 3.46
N THR A 86 -3.67 -26.05 3.98
CA THR A 86 -3.34 -26.64 5.29
C THR A 86 -4.08 -25.91 6.41
N GLY A 87 -4.71 -26.68 7.30
CA GLY A 87 -5.43 -26.16 8.47
C GLY A 87 -6.78 -25.49 8.15
N VAL A 88 -7.30 -25.66 6.94
CA VAL A 88 -8.66 -25.23 6.57
C VAL A 88 -9.51 -26.49 6.39
N LYS A 89 -10.54 -26.65 7.21
CA LYS A 89 -11.56 -27.69 7.12
C LYS A 89 -12.90 -27.06 6.80
#